data_AF-A0A1V2QTE5-F1
#
_entry.id   AF-A0A1V2QTE5-F1
#
_cell.length_a   1.000
_cell.length_b   1.000
_cell.length_c   1.000
_cell.angle_alpha   90.00
_cell.angle_beta   90.00
_cell.angle_gamma   90.00
#
_symmetry.space_group_name_H-M   'P 1'
#
loop_
_entity.id
_entity.type
_entity.pdbx_description
1 polymer ?
#
loop_
_entity_poly.entity_id
_entity_poly.type
_entity_poly.pdbx_seq_one_letter_code
_entity_poly.pdbx_strand_id
1 'polypeptide(L)'
;MLDIGFWTWAITIGLVLVLLAVDLALGWLRPHQVGFPEATAWSVFYVLVAIGFGVWFAAEHGGQYGTEYFAGYIVEKSLSVDNLFVFVIIMTTFAVPAEHQHKVLTFGIVLALVMRAVFIALGATLLALFSFMFLLFGLLLIFTAVQLFRHR
;
A
#
# COMPACT_ATOMS: atom_id res chain seq x y z
N MET A 1 3.96 22.10 -16.17
CA MET A 1 3.39 21.61 -14.91
C MET A 1 1.88 21.80 -15.02
N LEU A 2 1.08 20.76 -14.86
CA LEU A 2 -0.37 20.93 -14.82
C LEU A 2 -0.69 21.75 -13.56
N ASP A 3 -1.29 22.93 -13.72
CA ASP A 3 -1.82 23.71 -12.60
C ASP A 3 -3.09 23.03 -12.10
N ILE A 4 -2.88 22.04 -11.23
CA ILE A 4 -3.95 21.31 -10.57
C ILE A 4 -4.57 22.27 -9.56
N GLY A 5 -5.75 22.81 -9.87
CA GLY A 5 -6.45 23.74 -9.00
C GLY A 5 -6.69 23.18 -7.60
N PHE A 6 -6.70 24.06 -6.59
CA PHE A 6 -6.95 23.71 -5.18
C PHE A 6 -8.18 22.80 -4.99
N TRP A 7 -9.23 23.03 -5.78
CA TRP A 7 -10.45 22.22 -5.80
C TRP A 7 -10.22 20.78 -6.23
N THR A 8 -9.38 20.54 -7.24
CA THR A 8 -9.03 19.18 -7.69
C THR A 8 -8.25 18.43 -6.61
N TRP A 9 -7.34 19.11 -5.92
CA TRP A 9 -6.62 18.56 -4.77
C TRP A 9 -7.56 18.24 -3.60
N ALA A 10 -8.44 19.17 -3.25
CA ALA A 10 -9.40 19.00 -2.16
C ALA A 10 -10.38 17.84 -2.42
N ILE A 11 -10.89 17.73 -3.66
CA ILE A 11 -11.77 16.62 -4.07
C ILE A 11 -11.02 15.29 -4.04
N THR A 12 -9.79 15.24 -4.56
CA THR A 12 -8.99 14.00 -4.61
C THR A 12 -8.63 13.52 -3.21
N ILE A 13 -8.15 14.41 -2.32
CA ILE A 13 -7.89 14.08 -0.92
C ILE A 13 -9.18 13.62 -0.24
N GLY A 14 -10.28 14.37 -0.40
CA GLY A 14 -11.56 14.04 0.20
C GLY A 14 -12.07 12.65 -0.20
N LEU A 15 -11.99 12.34 -1.51
CA LEU A 15 -12.37 11.04 -2.05
C LEU A 15 -11.49 9.91 -1.50
N VAL A 16 -10.17 10.11 -1.44
CA VAL A 16 -9.22 9.14 -0.87
C VAL A 16 -9.53 8.90 0.61
N LEU A 17 -9.78 9.95 1.40
CA LEU A 17 -10.12 9.83 2.82
C LEU A 17 -11.44 9.09 3.04
N VAL A 18 -12.46 9.34 2.20
CA VAL A 18 -13.73 8.62 2.27
C VAL A 18 -13.55 7.15 1.92
N LEU A 19 -12.83 6.83 0.83
CA LEU A 19 -12.55 5.45 0.45
C LEU A 19 -11.77 4.72 1.55
N LEU A 20 -10.77 5.35 2.16
CA LEU A 20 -10.03 4.82 3.31
C LEU A 20 -10.94 4.56 4.51
N ALA A 21 -11.80 5.51 4.86
CA ALA A 21 -12.73 5.36 5.98
C ALA A 21 -13.72 4.21 5.76
N VAL A 22 -14.23 4.07 4.53
CA VAL A 22 -15.13 2.97 4.14
C VAL A 22 -14.42 1.63 4.19
N ASP A 23 -13.20 1.53 3.66
CA ASP A 23 -12.41 0.30 3.67
C ASP A 23 -12.08 -0.15 5.11
N LEU A 24 -11.63 0.77 5.96
CA LEU A 24 -11.37 0.49 7.37
C LEU A 24 -12.64 0.10 8.14
N ALA A 25 -13.77 0.74 7.86
CA ALA A 25 -15.05 0.40 8.47
C ALA A 25 -15.53 -0.99 8.04
N LEU A 26 -15.47 -1.31 6.74
CA LEU A 26 -15.83 -2.62 6.22
C LEU A 26 -14.91 -3.73 6.73
N GLY A 27 -13.60 -3.45 6.78
CA GLY A 27 -12.61 -4.34 7.38
C GLY A 27 -12.89 -4.63 8.85
N TRP A 28 -13.39 -3.65 9.60
CA TRP A 28 -13.77 -3.85 11.00
C TRP A 28 -15.09 -4.63 11.16
N LEU A 29 -16.07 -4.42 10.28
CA LEU A 29 -17.40 -5.04 10.37
C LEU A 29 -17.49 -6.46 9.81
N ARG A 30 -16.65 -6.85 8.84
CA ARG A 30 -16.74 -8.16 8.17
C ARG A 30 -15.40 -8.92 8.22
N PRO A 31 -15.09 -9.61 9.34
CA PRO A 31 -13.97 -10.54 9.40
C PRO A 31 -14.32 -11.81 8.60
N HIS A 32 -14.21 -11.75 7.28
CA HIS A 32 -14.29 -12.93 6.41
C HIS A 32 -12.89 -13.46 6.14
N GLN A 33 -12.66 -14.74 6.44
CA GLN A 33 -11.45 -15.43 6.03
C GLN A 33 -11.54 -15.68 4.52
N VAL A 34 -10.90 -14.82 3.75
CA VAL A 34 -10.76 -15.03 2.30
C VAL A 34 -9.72 -16.13 2.10
N GLY A 35 -10.11 -17.25 1.49
CA GLY A 35 -9.18 -18.33 1.19
C GLY A 35 -8.06 -17.86 0.23
N PHE A 36 -6.85 -18.42 0.38
CA PHE A 36 -5.69 -18.16 -0.48
C PHE A 36 -5.99 -18.12 -2.00
N PRO A 37 -6.77 -19.06 -2.59
CA PRO A 37 -7.07 -19.02 -4.02
C PRO A 37 -8.00 -17.87 -4.41
N GLU A 38 -8.93 -17.52 -3.53
CA GLU A 38 -9.89 -16.44 -3.76
C GLU A 38 -9.24 -15.07 -3.61
N ALA A 39 -8.35 -14.90 -2.62
CA ALA A 39 -7.54 -13.70 -2.44
C ALA A 39 -6.62 -13.45 -3.65
N THR A 40 -6.05 -14.51 -4.21
CA THR A 40 -5.18 -14.41 -5.40
C THR A 40 -5.99 -14.03 -6.64
N ALA A 41 -7.17 -14.63 -6.85
CA ALA A 41 -8.06 -14.29 -7.95
C ALA A 41 -8.53 -12.83 -7.89
N TRP A 42 -8.95 -12.36 -6.71
CA TRP A 42 -9.31 -10.94 -6.51
C TRP A 42 -8.13 -10.01 -6.76
N SER A 43 -6.93 -10.34 -6.29
CA SER A 43 -5.73 -9.53 -6.54
C SER A 43 -5.41 -9.42 -8.04
N VAL A 44 -5.44 -10.53 -8.77
CA VAL A 44 -5.21 -10.56 -10.22
C VAL A 44 -6.27 -9.75 -10.96
N PHE A 45 -7.54 -9.89 -10.56
CA PHE A 45 -8.64 -9.11 -11.15
C PHE A 45 -8.41 -7.61 -11.01
N TYR A 46 -8.12 -7.10 -9.80
CA TYR A 46 -7.85 -5.69 -9.59
C TYR A 46 -6.61 -5.18 -10.32
N VAL A 47 -5.56 -6.00 -10.41
CA VAL A 47 -4.36 -5.66 -11.19
C VAL A 47 -4.68 -5.53 -12.69
N LEU A 48 -5.47 -6.45 -13.25
CA LEU A 48 -5.88 -6.39 -14.65
C LEU A 48 -6.76 -5.17 -14.93
N VAL A 49 -7.67 -4.82 -14.03
CA VAL A 49 -8.49 -3.61 -14.14
C VAL A 49 -7.62 -2.35 -14.14
N ALA A 50 -6.63 -2.27 -13.23
CA ALA A 50 -5.70 -1.14 -13.16
C ALA A 50 -4.83 -1.03 -14.44
N ILE A 51 -4.34 -2.15 -14.96
CA ILE A 51 -3.59 -2.17 -16.22
C ILE A 51 -4.49 -1.75 -17.39
N GLY A 52 -5.71 -2.27 -17.48
CA GLY A 52 -6.68 -1.91 -18.52
C GLY A 52 -6.99 -0.42 -18.50
N PHE A 53 -7.22 0.15 -17.32
CA PHE A 53 -7.40 1.59 -17.15
C PHE A 53 -6.15 2.38 -17.56
N GLY A 54 -4.95 1.94 -17.16
CA GLY A 54 -3.70 2.59 -17.54
C GLY A 54 -3.43 2.57 -19.05
N VAL A 55 -3.77 1.48 -19.74
CA VAL A 55 -3.65 1.38 -21.21
C VAL A 55 -4.64 2.33 -21.90
N TRP A 56 -5.90 2.36 -21.44
CA TRP A 56 -6.90 3.31 -21.95
C TRP A 56 -6.49 4.76 -21.70
N PHE A 57 -6.01 5.07 -20.50
CA PHE A 57 -5.53 6.41 -20.13
C PHE A 57 -4.32 6.83 -20.97
N ALA A 58 -3.36 5.93 -21.20
CA ALA A 58 -2.22 6.18 -22.08
C ALA A 58 -2.64 6.42 -23.54
N ALA A 59 -3.70 5.74 -24.01
CA ALA A 59 -4.22 5.90 -25.36
C ALA A 59 -4.96 7.24 -25.54
N GLU A 60 -5.71 7.72 -24.55
CA GLU A 60 -6.45 8.99 -24.63
C GLU A 60 -5.61 10.22 -24.30
N HIS A 61 -4.77 10.16 -23.27
CA HIS A 61 -4.05 11.32 -22.74
C HIS A 61 -2.59 11.38 -23.22
N GLY A 62 -2.12 10.36 -23.95
CA GLY A 62 -0.78 10.29 -24.53
C GLY A 62 0.22 9.51 -23.68
N GLY A 63 1.25 8.99 -24.33
CA GLY A 63 2.20 8.04 -23.74
C GLY A 63 2.93 8.56 -22.50
N GLN A 64 3.20 9.86 -22.40
CA GLN A 64 3.91 10.46 -21.27
C GLN A 64 3.10 10.33 -19.95
N TYR A 65 1.83 10.73 -19.97
CA TYR A 65 0.93 10.60 -18.81
C TYR A 65 0.60 9.14 -18.51
N GLY A 66 0.56 8.28 -19.53
CA GLY A 66 0.47 6.83 -19.37
C GLY A 66 1.65 6.26 -18.57
N THR A 67 2.88 6.63 -18.92
CA THR A 67 4.08 6.24 -18.15
C THR A 67 4.08 6.76 -16.73
N GLU A 68 3.63 8.00 -16.49
CA GLU A 68 3.51 8.56 -15.14
C GLU A 68 2.48 7.78 -14.29
N TYR A 69 1.34 7.40 -14.88
CA TYR A 69 0.35 6.54 -14.23
C TYR A 69 0.92 5.17 -13.89
N PHE A 70 1.55 4.48 -14.84
CA PHE A 70 2.11 3.15 -14.60
C PHE A 70 3.28 3.18 -13.61
N ALA A 71 4.14 4.20 -13.68
CA ALA A 71 5.23 4.39 -12.72
C ALA A 71 4.67 4.59 -11.31
N GLY A 72 3.67 5.47 -11.15
CA GLY A 72 2.99 5.67 -9.87
C GLY A 72 2.31 4.40 -9.36
N TYR A 73 1.59 3.69 -10.22
CA TYR A 73 0.92 2.44 -9.88
C TYR A 73 1.90 1.37 -9.38
N ILE A 74 3.02 1.16 -10.06
CA ILE A 74 4.03 0.19 -9.65
C ILE A 74 4.64 0.59 -8.30
N VAL A 75 4.99 1.85 -8.12
CA VAL A 75 5.57 2.35 -6.86
C VAL A 75 4.61 2.16 -5.68
N GLU A 76 3.34 2.56 -5.82
CA GLU A 76 2.34 2.38 -4.77
C GLU A 76 2.05 0.88 -4.51
N LYS A 77 2.01 0.05 -5.56
CA LYS A 77 1.82 -1.40 -5.41
C LYS A 77 3.00 -2.04 -4.68
N SER A 78 4.23 -1.68 -5.00
CA SER A 78 5.43 -2.15 -4.29
C SER A 78 5.44 -1.74 -2.82
N LEU A 79 5.08 -0.48 -2.51
CA LEU A 79 4.94 -0.01 -1.12
C LEU A 79 3.85 -0.77 -0.35
N SER A 80 2.75 -1.15 -1.00
CA SER A 80 1.69 -1.93 -0.35
C SER A 80 2.15 -3.36 0.01
N VAL A 81 2.95 -4.01 -0.84
CA VAL A 81 3.51 -5.35 -0.60
C VAL A 81 4.54 -5.33 0.52
N ASP A 82 5.35 -4.29 0.56
CA ASP A 82 6.34 -4.06 1.62
C ASP A 82 5.70 -4.02 3.02
N ASN A 83 4.64 -3.22 3.15
CA ASN A 83 3.88 -3.11 4.39
C ASN A 83 3.28 -4.46 4.83
N LEU A 84 2.71 -5.24 3.90
CA LEU A 84 2.17 -6.56 4.21
C LEU A 84 3.24 -7.53 4.72
N PHE A 85 4.43 -7.47 4.14
CA PHE A 85 5.54 -8.33 4.52
C PHE A 85 5.99 -8.08 5.97
N VAL A 86 6.15 -6.81 6.36
CA VAL A 86 6.45 -6.43 7.75
C VAL A 86 5.39 -6.95 8.72
N PHE A 87 4.10 -6.80 8.38
CA PHE A 87 3.02 -7.31 9.23
C PHE A 87 3.08 -8.83 9.40
N VAL A 88 3.35 -9.59 8.33
CA VAL A 88 3.48 -11.06 8.40
C VAL A 88 4.64 -11.47 9.29
N ILE A 89 5.81 -10.82 9.19
CA ILE A 89 6.96 -11.10 10.06
C ILE A 89 6.60 -10.85 11.53
N ILE A 90 5.98 -9.71 11.82
CA ILE A 90 5.60 -9.36 13.20
C ILE A 90 4.62 -10.41 13.74
N MET A 91 3.55 -10.72 13.00
CA MET A 91 2.54 -11.70 13.42
C MET A 91 3.11 -13.11 13.60
N THR A 92 4.02 -13.54 12.74
CA THR A 92 4.67 -14.85 12.85
C THR A 92 5.64 -14.92 14.03
N THR A 93 6.39 -13.84 14.29
CA THR A 93 7.31 -13.75 15.43
C THR A 93 6.57 -13.78 16.77
N PHE A 94 5.41 -13.14 16.85
CA PHE A 94 4.56 -13.16 18.05
C PHE A 94 3.56 -14.32 18.09
N ALA A 95 3.62 -15.26 17.15
CA ALA A 95 2.73 -16.42 17.04
C ALA A 95 1.23 -16.07 17.17
N VAL A 96 0.80 -14.98 16.50
CA VAL A 96 -0.57 -14.46 16.62
C VAL A 96 -1.59 -15.49 16.06
N PRO A 97 -2.58 -15.94 16.87
CA PRO A 97 -3.63 -16.86 16.41
C PRO A 97 -4.41 -16.30 15.22
N ALA A 98 -4.80 -17.16 14.27
CA ALA A 98 -5.46 -16.78 13.02
C ALA A 98 -6.75 -15.95 13.24
N GLU A 99 -7.49 -16.23 14.31
CA GLU A 99 -8.70 -15.49 14.70
C GLU A 99 -8.44 -14.02 15.06
N HIS A 100 -7.20 -13.66 15.44
CA HIS A 100 -6.80 -12.32 15.84
C HIS A 100 -5.97 -11.59 14.78
N GLN A 101 -5.49 -12.29 13.74
CA GLN A 101 -4.66 -11.69 12.69
C GLN A 101 -5.36 -10.53 11.99
N HIS A 102 -6.66 -10.65 11.68
CA HIS A 102 -7.41 -9.58 11.03
C HIS A 102 -7.51 -8.31 11.88
N LYS A 103 -7.70 -8.48 13.21
CA LYS A 103 -7.75 -7.35 14.16
C LYS A 103 -6.40 -6.67 14.30
N VAL A 104 -5.33 -7.47 14.44
CA VAL A 104 -3.96 -6.96 14.54
C VAL A 104 -3.55 -6.25 13.25
N LEU A 105 -3.89 -6.81 12.09
CA LEU A 105 -3.63 -6.20 10.78
C LEU A 105 -4.36 -4.87 10.63
N THR A 106 -5.64 -4.79 11.01
CA THR A 106 -6.42 -3.54 10.94
C THR A 106 -5.81 -2.45 11.82
N PHE A 107 -5.44 -2.78 13.07
CA PHE A 107 -4.73 -1.84 13.95
C PHE A 107 -3.37 -1.42 13.39
N GLY A 108 -2.63 -2.38 12.81
CA GLY A 108 -1.36 -2.13 12.15
C GLY A 108 -1.49 -1.16 10.97
N ILE A 109 -2.49 -1.36 10.10
CA ILE A 109 -2.78 -0.48 8.96
C ILE A 109 -3.11 0.93 9.45
N VAL A 110 -3.97 1.08 10.46
CA VAL A 110 -4.33 2.39 11.02
C VAL A 110 -3.09 3.09 11.58
N LEU A 111 -2.27 2.38 12.36
CA LEU A 111 -1.03 2.93 12.92
C LEU A 111 -0.04 3.33 11.82
N ALA A 112 0.15 2.48 10.81
CA ALA A 112 1.03 2.75 9.68
C ALA A 112 0.56 3.97 8.87
N LEU A 113 -0.75 4.13 8.67
CA LEU A 113 -1.32 5.27 7.98
C LEU A 113 -1.09 6.57 8.75
N VAL A 114 -1.25 6.54 10.08
CA VAL A 114 -0.97 7.68 10.97
C VAL A 114 0.51 8.04 10.92
N MET A 115 1.41 7.06 11.07
CA MET A 115 2.85 7.27 10.98
C MET A 115 3.24 7.82 9.60
N ARG A 116 2.62 7.33 8.52
CA ARG A 116 2.83 7.84 7.15
C ARG A 116 2.38 9.29 7.04
N ALA A 117 1.21 9.66 7.56
CA ALA A 117 0.74 11.05 7.55
C ALA A 117 1.67 11.99 8.34
N VAL A 118 2.13 11.54 9.51
CA VAL A 118 3.11 12.28 10.33
C VAL A 118 4.42 12.45 9.58
N PHE A 119 4.98 11.38 8.98
CA PHE A 119 6.21 11.46 8.20
C PHE A 119 6.06 12.30 6.93
N ILE A 120 4.89 12.37 6.30
CA ILE A 120 4.66 13.26 5.16
C ILE A 120 4.63 14.72 5.62
N ALA A 121 3.91 15.01 6.72
CA ALA A 121 3.81 16.37 7.28
C ALA A 121 5.17 16.89 7.79
N LEU A 122 5.96 16.02 8.44
CA LEU A 122 7.31 16.34 8.92
C LEU A 122 8.38 16.22 7.80
N GLY A 123 8.15 15.34 6.82
CA GLY A 123 9.10 14.95 5.77
C GLY A 123 9.40 16.04 4.75
N ALA A 124 8.51 17.03 4.61
CA ALA A 124 8.74 18.21 3.78
C ALA A 124 10.05 18.95 4.16
N THR A 125 10.54 18.80 5.40
CA THR A 125 11.80 19.37 5.86
C THR A 125 12.91 18.32 6.12
N LEU A 126 12.55 17.04 6.32
CA LEU A 126 13.49 15.97 6.73
C LEU A 126 14.03 15.10 5.59
N LEU A 127 13.40 15.06 4.42
CA LEU A 127 13.77 14.15 3.31
C LEU A 127 15.19 14.36 2.76
N ALA A 128 15.80 15.52 2.98
CA ALA A 128 17.18 15.78 2.58
C ALA A 128 18.23 14.94 3.36
N LEU A 129 17.86 14.36 4.51
CA LEU A 129 18.82 13.70 5.43
C LEU A 129 18.67 12.16 5.51
N PHE A 130 17.58 11.59 4.98
CA PHE A 130 17.17 10.21 5.30
C PHE A 130 17.33 9.18 4.17
N SER A 131 17.89 9.55 3.01
CA SER A 131 18.03 8.66 1.84
C SER A 131 18.79 7.35 2.15
N PHE A 132 19.69 7.37 3.13
CA PHE A 132 20.43 6.19 3.59
C PHE A 132 19.56 5.14 4.30
N MET A 133 18.49 5.57 4.99
CA MET A 133 17.62 4.67 5.77
C MET A 133 16.80 3.74 4.85
N PHE A 134 16.45 4.21 3.65
CA PHE A 134 15.73 3.42 2.65
C PHE A 134 16.52 2.19 2.20
N LEU A 135 17.84 2.33 2.04
CA LEU A 135 18.73 1.23 1.68
C LEU A 135 18.84 0.19 2.81
N LEU A 136 18.89 0.67 4.05
CA LEU A 136 18.96 -0.18 5.25
C LEU A 136 17.68 -1.01 5.44
N PHE A 137 16.51 -0.38 5.30
CA PHE A 137 15.23 -1.08 5.34
C PHE A 137 15.11 -2.10 4.21
N GLY A 138 15.47 -1.73 2.97
CA GLY A 138 15.48 -2.65 1.83
C GLY A 138 16.35 -3.90 2.06
N LEU A 139 17.55 -3.73 2.65
CA LEU A 139 18.43 -4.84 3.03
C LEU A 139 17.84 -5.73 4.11
N LEU A 140 17.23 -5.14 5.15
CA LEU A 140 16.59 -5.87 6.24
C LEU A 140 15.40 -6.70 5.75
N LEU A 141 14.62 -6.16 4.80
CA LEU A 141 13.49 -6.83 4.16
C LEU A 141 13.93 -8.02 3.31
N ILE A 142 15.00 -7.88 2.51
CA ILE A 142 15.58 -9.01 1.77
C ILE A 142 16.04 -10.10 2.74
N PHE A 143 16.74 -9.72 3.82
CA PHE A 143 17.21 -10.67 4.83
C PHE A 143 16.04 -11.44 5.47
N THR A 144 14.99 -10.74 5.88
CA THR A 144 13.81 -11.39 6.47
C THR A 144 13.01 -12.21 5.46
N ALA A 145 12.94 -11.81 4.19
CA ALA A 145 12.29 -12.59 3.13
C ALA A 145 12.98 -13.93 2.92
N VAL A 146 14.31 -13.92 2.89
CA VAL A 146 15.13 -15.14 2.82
C VAL A 146 14.93 -16.00 4.08
N GLN A 147 14.88 -15.39 5.27
CA GLN A 147 14.67 -16.11 6.52
C GLN A 147 13.30 -16.78 6.59
N LEU A 148 12.24 -16.12 6.12
CA LEU A 148 10.87 -16.67 6.08
C LEU A 148 10.76 -17.82 5.07
N PHE A 149 11.39 -17.69 3.90
CA PHE A 149 11.42 -18.75 2.90
C PHE A 149 12.16 -20.00 3.38
N ARG A 150 13.15 -19.82 4.28
CA ARG A 150 13.95 -20.91 4.86
C ARG A 150 13.29 -21.58 6.08
N HIS A 151 12.19 -21.04 6.59
CA HIS A 151 11.44 -21.58 7.73
C HIS A 151 10.07 -22.16 7.36
N ARG A 152 9.79 -22.35 6.06
CA ARG A 152 8.86 -23.36 5.58
C ARG A 152 9.60 -24.65 5.26
#